data_AF-A0A836BW33-F1
#
_entry.id   AF-A0A836BW33-F1
#
_cell.length_a   1.000
_cell.length_b   1.000
_cell.length_c   1.000
_cell.angle_alpha   90.00
_cell.angle_beta   90.00
_cell.angle_gamma   90.00
#
_symmetry.space_group_name_H-M   'P 1'
#
loop_
_entity.id
_entity.type
_entity.pdbx_description
1 polymer ?
#
loop_
_entity_poly.entity_id
_entity_poly.type
_entity_poly.pdbx_seq_one_letter_code
_entity_poly.pdbx_strand_id
1 'polypeptide(L)'
;MSAPTTIFPETYFSTQKAPPKQSLVDIGQAGNASAPILNAIEAIHWISFPAGFWVVHYIFVHADKIAPYVGGDPTRVFFLMLGLLSQVFGGGISGNMMHLYEGWQVAPFRNPLALPEAPVPPGDVEQLRVPSYNNAWLRSVAYQMLFTFQTLGLGLFTVAAFGTSGWPPLLLAGSVAVALLGPHKGRPDFKVNGEPVLPLSWSLLLVFAVNVVANLVGYRVLFGDALAALPALGFIPQALAPWVPLLAPLAVAAGGAVEGAVAESTFNQWWHFIAFVILLAGLGLHGVLYWLLVSA
;
A
#
# COMPACT_ATOMS: atom_id res chain seq x y z
N MET A 1 -15.62 8.03 33.00
CA MET A 1 -14.44 8.68 32.39
C MET A 1 -14.98 9.64 31.35
N SER A 2 -14.59 10.92 31.39
CA SER A 2 -14.98 11.90 30.36
C SER A 2 -14.35 11.51 29.02
N ALA A 3 -15.13 11.54 27.94
CA ALA A 3 -14.61 11.30 26.60
C ALA A 3 -13.51 12.33 26.27
N PRO A 4 -12.42 11.93 25.58
CA PRO A 4 -11.41 12.88 25.14
C PRO A 4 -12.04 13.86 24.15
N THR A 5 -11.85 15.16 24.36
CA THR A 5 -12.45 16.24 23.56
C THR A 5 -11.63 16.68 22.35
N THR A 6 -10.49 16.04 22.08
CA THR A 6 -9.56 16.44 21.00
C THR A 6 -9.25 15.28 20.05
N ILE A 7 -9.55 15.47 18.74
CA ILE A 7 -9.16 14.54 17.64
C ILE A 7 -7.63 14.51 17.49
N PHE A 8 -7.04 15.69 17.52
CA PHE A 8 -5.64 15.88 17.22
C PHE A 8 -4.87 15.95 18.53
N PRO A 9 -3.78 15.18 18.68
CA PRO A 9 -2.85 15.47 19.77
C PRO A 9 -2.39 16.93 19.62
N GLU A 10 -2.38 17.68 20.72
CA GLU A 10 -1.89 19.08 20.72
C GLU A 10 -0.43 19.18 20.24
N THR A 11 0.28 18.06 20.19
CA THR A 11 1.62 17.90 19.67
C THR A 11 1.65 16.86 18.54
N TYR A 12 1.89 17.32 17.31
CA TYR A 12 2.19 16.45 16.17
C TYR A 12 3.50 15.69 16.42
N PHE A 13 3.59 14.42 16.01
CA PHE A 13 4.73 13.52 16.30
C PHE A 13 4.99 13.28 17.79
N SER A 14 3.93 13.20 18.60
CA SER A 14 4.04 12.79 20.00
C SER A 14 4.05 11.26 20.15
N THR A 15 4.82 10.79 21.13
CA THR A 15 4.76 9.39 21.60
C THR A 15 3.50 9.13 22.42
N GLN A 16 2.80 10.17 22.86
CA GLN A 16 1.47 10.03 23.44
C GLN A 16 0.45 9.83 22.31
N LYS A 17 -0.38 8.79 22.45
CA LYS A 17 -1.44 8.44 21.50
C LYS A 17 -2.80 8.62 22.15
N ALA A 18 -3.80 8.90 21.32
CA ALA A 18 -5.19 8.92 21.76
C ALA A 18 -5.54 7.57 22.44
N PRO A 19 -6.40 7.58 23.46
CA PRO A 19 -6.89 6.33 24.04
C PRO A 19 -7.64 5.49 22.99
N PRO A 20 -7.82 4.18 23.25
CA PRO A 20 -8.59 3.32 22.36
C PRO A 20 -9.97 3.90 22.05
N LYS A 21 -10.36 3.87 20.78
CA LYS A 21 -11.71 4.23 20.34
C LYS A 21 -12.76 3.37 21.04
N GLN A 22 -13.93 3.93 21.34
CA GLN A 22 -15.00 3.19 22.02
C GLN A 22 -15.43 1.93 21.25
N SER A 23 -15.48 1.96 19.91
CA SER A 23 -15.78 0.75 19.14
C SER A 23 -14.80 -0.39 19.38
N LEU A 24 -13.53 -0.10 19.66
CA LEU A 24 -12.53 -1.11 20.02
C LEU A 24 -12.77 -1.66 21.43
N VAL A 25 -13.24 -0.82 22.36
CA VAL A 25 -13.65 -1.26 23.70
C VAL A 25 -14.84 -2.20 23.60
N ASP A 26 -15.85 -1.81 22.82
CA ASP A 26 -17.10 -2.55 22.66
C ASP A 26 -16.90 -3.97 22.10
N ILE A 27 -15.89 -4.14 21.23
CA ILE A 27 -15.54 -5.44 20.64
C ILE A 27 -14.37 -6.14 21.36
N GLY A 28 -13.92 -5.63 22.51
CA GLY A 28 -12.85 -6.24 23.31
C GLY A 28 -11.44 -6.15 22.71
N GLN A 29 -11.20 -5.28 21.74
CA GLN A 29 -9.90 -5.06 21.11
C GLN A 29 -9.09 -3.91 21.75
N ALA A 30 -9.66 -3.10 22.63
CA ALA A 30 -8.97 -1.92 23.19
C ALA A 30 -7.55 -2.17 23.76
N GLY A 31 -7.27 -3.37 24.28
CA GLY A 31 -5.94 -3.74 24.81
C GLY A 31 -4.83 -3.76 23.76
N ASN A 32 -5.16 -3.87 22.47
CA ASN A 32 -4.19 -3.83 21.37
C ASN A 32 -3.90 -2.41 20.87
N ALA A 33 -4.66 -1.40 21.29
CA ALA A 33 -4.54 0.00 20.85
C ALA A 33 -3.80 0.87 21.89
N SER A 34 -2.72 0.34 22.45
CA SER A 34 -1.88 1.07 23.40
C SER A 34 -0.87 1.97 22.68
N ALA A 35 -0.45 3.06 23.33
CA ALA A 35 0.48 4.02 22.74
C ALA A 35 1.80 3.37 22.22
N PRO A 36 2.46 2.43 22.91
CA PRO A 36 3.65 1.75 22.38
C PRO A 36 3.40 1.01 21.06
N ILE A 37 2.25 0.31 20.95
CA ILE A 37 1.89 -0.44 19.74
C ILE A 37 1.61 0.52 18.59
N LEU A 38 0.84 1.57 18.84
CA LEU A 38 0.50 2.57 17.84
C LEU A 38 1.72 3.38 17.37
N ASN A 39 2.67 3.68 18.25
CA ASN A 39 3.96 4.26 17.86
C ASN A 39 4.79 3.32 16.96
N ALA A 40 4.79 2.01 17.26
CA ALA A 40 5.49 1.04 16.42
C ALA A 40 4.85 0.94 15.02
N ILE A 41 3.53 0.99 14.95
CA ILE A 41 2.76 1.03 13.70
C ILE A 41 3.09 2.30 12.91
N GLU A 42 3.00 3.47 13.53
CA GLU A 42 3.39 4.73 12.89
C GLU A 42 4.82 4.68 12.34
N ALA A 43 5.77 4.23 13.17
CA ALA A 43 7.18 4.16 12.78
C ALA A 43 7.38 3.24 11.56
N ILE A 44 6.78 2.05 11.56
CA ILE A 44 6.96 1.10 10.45
C ILE A 44 6.33 1.60 9.14
N HIS A 45 5.21 2.31 9.22
CA HIS A 45 4.61 2.96 8.05
C HIS A 45 5.52 4.04 7.47
N TRP A 46 6.14 4.85 8.33
CA TRP A 46 7.05 5.90 7.87
C TRP A 46 8.37 5.35 7.33
N ILE A 47 8.88 4.24 7.86
CA ILE A 47 10.10 3.57 7.37
C ILE A 47 9.95 3.10 5.91
N SER A 48 8.73 2.86 5.43
CA SER A 48 8.49 2.47 4.03
C SER A 48 8.96 3.52 3.02
N PHE A 49 8.94 4.81 3.39
CA PHE A 49 9.41 5.88 2.51
C PHE A 49 10.94 5.86 2.34
N PRO A 50 11.77 5.93 3.41
CA PRO A 50 13.21 5.74 3.26
C PRO A 50 13.58 4.47 2.50
N ALA A 51 12.90 3.35 2.74
CA ALA A 51 13.14 2.10 2.03
C ALA A 51 12.86 2.24 0.52
N GLY A 52 11.73 2.83 0.13
CA GLY A 52 11.41 3.10 -1.27
C GLY A 52 12.38 4.09 -1.92
N PHE A 53 12.71 5.20 -1.24
CA PHE A 53 13.68 6.17 -1.72
C PHE A 53 15.08 5.57 -1.89
N TRP A 54 15.49 4.67 -0.99
CA TRP A 54 16.74 3.95 -1.13
C TRP A 54 16.76 3.12 -2.42
N VAL A 55 15.70 2.38 -2.74
CA VAL A 55 15.63 1.62 -3.99
C VAL A 55 15.61 2.54 -5.21
N VAL A 56 14.84 3.64 -5.19
CA VAL A 56 14.85 4.64 -6.27
C VAL A 56 16.25 5.21 -6.48
N HIS A 57 16.91 5.61 -5.39
CA HIS A 57 18.27 6.14 -5.43
C HIS A 57 19.26 5.10 -5.97
N TYR A 58 19.12 3.83 -5.57
CA TYR A 58 19.95 2.74 -6.06
C TYR A 58 19.81 2.56 -7.58
N ILE A 59 18.58 2.60 -8.10
CA ILE A 59 18.33 2.56 -9.54
C ILE A 59 18.99 3.76 -10.24
N PHE A 60 18.87 4.95 -9.65
CA PHE A 60 19.44 6.18 -10.22
C PHE A 60 20.96 6.12 -10.33
N VAL A 61 21.67 5.77 -9.25
CA VAL A 61 23.15 5.78 -9.22
C VAL A 61 23.78 4.63 -10.01
N HIS A 62 23.00 3.62 -10.36
CA HIS A 62 23.41 2.48 -11.18
C HIS A 62 22.64 2.40 -12.50
N ALA A 63 22.10 3.52 -12.98
CA ALA A 63 21.29 3.57 -14.20
C ALA A 63 22.05 3.05 -15.43
N ASP A 64 23.36 3.29 -15.50
CA ASP A 64 24.26 2.80 -16.55
C ASP A 64 24.33 1.27 -16.60
N LYS A 65 24.30 0.61 -15.43
CA LYS A 65 24.33 -0.85 -15.30
C LYS A 65 22.96 -1.49 -15.46
N ILE A 66 21.89 -0.77 -15.13
CA ILE A 66 20.51 -1.26 -15.25
C ILE A 66 19.99 -1.10 -16.69
N ALA A 67 20.41 -0.05 -17.40
CA ALA A 67 19.94 0.25 -18.76
C ALA A 67 20.01 -0.93 -19.73
N PRO A 68 21.09 -1.76 -19.79
CA PRO A 68 21.15 -2.92 -20.69
C PRO A 68 19.99 -3.91 -20.50
N TYR A 69 19.52 -4.11 -19.27
CA TYR A 69 18.42 -5.02 -18.95
C TYR A 69 17.04 -4.49 -19.39
N VAL A 70 16.96 -3.20 -19.69
CA VAL A 70 15.78 -2.56 -20.28
C VAL A 70 16.04 -2.09 -21.71
N GLY A 71 16.91 -2.79 -22.44
CA GLY A 71 17.16 -2.54 -23.87
C GLY A 71 18.00 -1.30 -24.16
N GLY A 72 18.77 -0.81 -23.18
CA GLY A 72 19.66 0.34 -23.32
C GLY A 72 18.95 1.70 -23.36
N ASP A 73 17.65 1.77 -23.04
CA ASP A 73 16.85 2.99 -23.09
C ASP A 73 16.78 3.69 -21.71
N PRO A 74 17.39 4.88 -21.55
CA PRO A 74 17.32 5.64 -20.30
C PRO A 74 15.89 6.01 -19.87
N THR A 75 14.96 6.17 -20.81
CA THR A 75 13.55 6.45 -20.51
C THR A 75 12.91 5.28 -19.77
N ARG A 76 13.29 4.04 -20.09
CA ARG A 76 12.79 2.85 -19.36
C ARG A 76 13.34 2.79 -17.94
N VAL A 77 14.60 3.17 -17.71
CA VAL A 77 15.15 3.31 -16.35
C VAL A 77 14.41 4.40 -15.56
N PHE A 78 14.10 5.54 -16.20
CA PHE A 78 13.26 6.58 -15.60
C PHE A 78 11.88 6.04 -15.21
N PHE A 79 11.24 5.23 -16.04
CA PHE A 79 9.95 4.61 -15.70
C PHE A 79 10.02 3.58 -14.57
N LEU A 80 11.14 2.87 -14.37
CA LEU A 80 11.34 2.03 -13.17
C LEU A 80 11.29 2.89 -11.90
N MET A 81 12.03 4.00 -11.88
CA MET A 81 12.06 4.92 -10.74
C MET A 81 10.69 5.57 -10.51
N LEU A 82 10.08 6.11 -11.56
CA LEU A 82 8.78 6.77 -11.46
C LEU A 82 7.67 5.78 -11.06
N GLY A 83 7.76 4.53 -11.52
CA GLY A 83 6.84 3.47 -11.13
C GLY A 83 6.90 3.17 -9.64
N LEU A 84 8.11 3.11 -9.06
CA LEU A 84 8.30 2.91 -7.63
C LEU A 84 7.87 4.15 -6.81
N LEU A 85 8.21 5.36 -7.27
CA LEU A 85 7.76 6.61 -6.64
C LEU A 85 6.24 6.74 -6.63
N SER A 86 5.57 6.33 -7.71
CA SER A 86 4.11 6.33 -7.78
C SER A 86 3.50 5.41 -6.72
N GLN A 87 4.03 4.20 -6.55
CA GLN A 87 3.53 3.24 -5.55
C GLN A 87 3.84 3.66 -4.11
N VAL A 88 5.09 3.99 -3.81
CA VAL A 88 5.54 4.29 -2.44
C VAL A 88 5.06 5.67 -2.01
N PHE A 89 5.25 6.69 -2.85
CA PHE A 89 4.89 8.06 -2.49
C PHE A 89 3.42 8.34 -2.77
N GLY A 90 2.99 8.22 -4.03
CA GLY A 90 1.59 8.50 -4.39
C GLY A 90 0.61 7.59 -3.66
N GLY A 91 0.86 6.28 -3.72
CA GLY A 91 0.06 5.28 -3.02
C GLY A 91 0.22 5.39 -1.50
N GLY A 92 1.42 5.06 -1.00
CA GLY A 92 1.69 4.96 0.44
C GLY A 92 1.33 6.20 1.26
N ILE A 93 1.53 7.42 0.73
CA ILE A 93 1.18 8.64 1.50
C ILE A 93 -0.31 8.78 1.74
N SER A 94 -1.15 8.35 0.79
CA SER A 94 -2.61 8.45 0.94
C SER A 94 -3.12 7.56 2.09
N GLY A 95 -2.58 6.34 2.20
CA GLY A 95 -2.86 5.42 3.32
C GLY A 95 -2.32 5.96 4.65
N ASN A 96 -1.06 6.44 4.67
CA ASN A 96 -0.46 6.97 5.89
C ASN A 96 -1.18 8.22 6.41
N MET A 97 -1.67 9.10 5.52
CA MET A 97 -2.45 10.27 5.93
C MET A 97 -3.81 9.88 6.52
N MET A 98 -4.46 8.85 5.97
CA MET A 98 -5.68 8.28 6.56
C MET A 98 -5.37 7.71 7.95
N HIS A 99 -4.35 6.87 8.08
CA HIS A 99 -3.97 6.27 9.37
C HIS A 99 -3.58 7.34 10.39
N LEU A 100 -2.84 8.38 9.99
CA LEU A 100 -2.53 9.51 10.85
C LEU A 100 -3.79 10.22 11.34
N TYR A 101 -4.76 10.47 10.45
CA TYR A 101 -6.06 11.05 10.82
C TYR A 101 -6.83 10.14 11.80
N GLU A 102 -6.73 8.83 11.65
CA GLU A 102 -7.40 7.84 12.50
C GLU A 102 -6.63 7.54 13.81
N GLY A 103 -5.51 8.24 14.05
CA GLY A 103 -4.68 8.05 15.22
C GLY A 103 -3.92 6.72 15.23
N TRP A 104 -3.70 6.16 14.04
CA TRP A 104 -3.06 4.86 13.76
C TRP A 104 -3.85 3.64 14.27
N GLN A 105 -5.07 3.84 14.75
CA GLN A 105 -5.94 2.79 15.24
C GLN A 105 -6.79 2.24 14.10
N VAL A 106 -6.64 0.96 13.77
CA VAL A 106 -7.58 0.25 12.90
C VAL A 106 -8.81 -0.11 13.70
N ALA A 107 -9.95 0.51 13.40
CA ALA A 107 -11.21 0.34 14.11
C ALA A 107 -12.42 0.23 13.15
N PRO A 108 -13.58 -0.27 13.60
CA PRO A 108 -14.79 -0.35 12.79
C PRO A 108 -15.12 0.95 12.06
N PHE A 109 -15.46 0.85 10.78
CA PHE A 109 -15.76 2.02 9.93
C PHE A 109 -17.24 2.40 10.01
N ARG A 110 -17.52 3.71 10.02
CA ARG A 110 -18.90 4.23 9.95
C ARG A 110 -19.04 5.33 8.91
N ASN A 111 -20.21 5.39 8.26
CA ASN A 111 -20.57 6.51 7.40
C ASN A 111 -20.85 7.75 8.27
N PRO A 112 -20.07 8.83 8.14
CA PRO A 112 -20.25 10.04 8.95
C PRO A 112 -21.59 10.75 8.71
N LEU A 113 -22.26 10.51 7.57
CA LEU A 113 -23.58 11.09 7.27
C LEU A 113 -24.77 10.24 7.72
N ALA A 114 -24.55 9.01 8.21
CA ALA A 114 -25.62 8.13 8.68
C ALA A 114 -25.91 8.32 10.19
N LEU A 115 -25.59 9.49 10.75
CA LEU A 115 -25.95 9.83 12.13
C LEU A 115 -27.48 9.98 12.22
N PRO A 116 -28.13 9.51 13.30
CA PRO A 116 -29.58 9.64 13.45
C PRO A 116 -30.02 11.11 13.39
N GLU A 117 -31.17 11.39 12.78
CA GLU A 117 -31.82 12.72 12.68
C GLU A 117 -32.24 13.36 14.02
N ALA A 118 -31.79 12.83 15.16
CA ALA A 118 -32.05 13.44 16.45
C ALA A 118 -31.38 14.83 16.49
N PRO A 119 -32.02 15.84 17.10
CA PRO A 119 -31.43 17.17 17.23
C PRO A 119 -30.13 17.04 18.03
N VAL A 120 -29.03 17.09 17.31
CA VAL A 120 -27.65 17.14 17.80
C VAL A 120 -27.58 18.37 18.71
N PRO A 121 -27.48 18.21 20.05
CA PRO A 121 -27.26 19.33 20.97
C PRO A 121 -26.16 20.26 20.45
N PRO A 122 -26.23 21.58 20.71
CA PRO A 122 -25.15 22.49 20.37
C PRO A 122 -23.91 22.11 21.20
N GLY A 123 -23.05 21.29 20.61
CA GLY A 123 -21.97 20.56 21.30
C GLY A 123 -21.70 19.18 20.67
N ASP A 124 -22.71 18.53 20.08
CA ASP A 124 -22.56 17.24 19.41
C ASP A 124 -22.18 17.36 17.92
N VAL A 125 -22.15 18.59 17.38
CA VAL A 125 -21.36 18.90 16.17
C VAL A 125 -19.86 18.66 16.44
N GLU A 126 -19.46 18.61 17.71
CA GLU A 126 -18.15 18.18 18.18
C GLU A 126 -18.05 16.65 18.34
N GLN A 127 -19.14 15.88 18.27
CA GLN A 127 -19.07 14.41 18.17
C GLN A 127 -18.83 13.91 16.73
N LEU A 128 -19.06 14.76 15.72
CA LEU A 128 -18.37 14.62 14.41
C LEU A 128 -16.84 14.69 14.57
N ARG A 129 -16.35 15.15 15.73
CA ARG A 129 -14.96 15.31 16.12
C ARG A 129 -14.46 14.33 17.18
N VAL A 130 -15.14 13.22 17.46
CA VAL A 130 -14.50 12.09 18.18
C VAL A 130 -15.15 10.80 17.70
N PRO A 131 -14.78 10.25 16.53
CA PRO A 131 -15.50 9.09 16.10
C PRO A 131 -14.92 7.94 16.91
N SER A 132 -15.77 7.40 17.76
CA SER A 132 -15.66 6.06 18.31
C SER A 132 -15.38 4.99 17.25
N TYR A 133 -15.39 5.35 15.96
CA TYR A 133 -15.24 4.55 14.74
C TYR A 133 -14.19 5.19 13.81
N ASN A 134 -13.80 4.50 12.74
CA ASN A 134 -13.02 5.05 11.64
C ASN A 134 -13.94 5.59 10.53
N ASN A 135 -13.41 6.47 9.67
CA ASN A 135 -14.24 7.22 8.72
C ASN A 135 -14.32 6.46 7.39
N ALA A 136 -15.50 5.89 7.09
CA ALA A 136 -15.70 5.07 5.88
C ALA A 136 -15.50 5.87 4.57
N TRP A 137 -15.77 7.18 4.58
CA TRP A 137 -15.57 8.04 3.41
C TRP A 137 -14.10 8.36 3.20
N LEU A 138 -13.39 8.69 4.28
CA LEU A 138 -11.95 8.89 4.22
C LEU A 138 -11.24 7.62 3.72
N ARG A 139 -11.62 6.45 4.25
CA ARG A 139 -11.12 5.15 3.75
C ARG A 139 -11.35 4.99 2.26
N SER A 140 -12.55 5.30 1.78
CA SER A 140 -12.88 5.18 0.36
C SER A 140 -12.02 6.09 -0.53
N VAL A 141 -11.80 7.34 -0.11
CA VAL A 141 -10.96 8.31 -0.84
C VAL A 141 -9.50 7.88 -0.80
N ALA A 142 -8.99 7.50 0.37
CA ALA A 142 -7.61 7.03 0.55
C ALA A 142 -7.34 5.80 -0.31
N TYR A 143 -8.23 4.79 -0.28
CA TYR A 143 -8.09 3.59 -1.10
C TYR A 143 -8.19 3.90 -2.60
N GLN A 144 -9.09 4.79 -3.02
CA GLN A 144 -9.15 5.20 -4.42
C GLN A 144 -7.83 5.83 -4.89
N MET A 145 -7.25 6.74 -4.08
CA MET A 145 -5.96 7.35 -4.38
C MET A 145 -4.83 6.32 -4.37
N LEU A 146 -4.80 5.47 -3.33
CA LEU A 146 -3.82 4.38 -3.18
C LEU A 146 -3.80 3.52 -4.44
N PHE A 147 -4.93 2.92 -4.80
CA PHE A 147 -5.00 2.00 -5.93
C PHE A 147 -4.86 2.68 -7.30
N THR A 148 -5.19 3.97 -7.42
CA THR A 148 -4.90 4.75 -8.64
C THR A 148 -3.40 4.90 -8.84
N PHE A 149 -2.67 5.30 -7.80
CA PHE A 149 -1.22 5.45 -7.86
C PHE A 149 -0.48 4.11 -7.94
N GLN A 150 -1.00 3.07 -7.30
CA GLN A 150 -0.51 1.71 -7.49
C GLN A 150 -0.67 1.27 -8.95
N THR A 151 -1.85 1.48 -9.55
CA THR A 151 -2.10 1.16 -10.96
C THR A 151 -1.16 1.93 -11.90
N LEU A 152 -0.98 3.23 -11.66
CA LEU A 152 -0.02 4.05 -12.41
C LEU A 152 1.40 3.47 -12.30
N GLY A 153 1.85 3.16 -11.09
CA GLY A 153 3.20 2.66 -10.88
C GLY A 153 3.44 1.27 -11.47
N LEU A 154 2.47 0.37 -11.38
CA LEU A 154 2.52 -0.95 -12.03
C LEU A 154 2.54 -0.81 -13.56
N GLY A 155 1.77 0.12 -14.13
CA GLY A 155 1.76 0.42 -15.56
C GLY A 155 3.09 1.00 -16.04
N LEU A 156 3.68 1.92 -15.28
CA LEU A 156 5.01 2.49 -15.57
C LEU A 156 6.10 1.41 -15.54
N PHE A 157 6.07 0.54 -14.53
CA PHE A 157 6.98 -0.61 -14.48
C PHE A 157 6.77 -1.55 -15.68
N THR A 158 5.53 -1.76 -16.11
CA THR A 158 5.21 -2.58 -17.29
C THR A 158 5.83 -1.97 -18.56
N VAL A 159 5.70 -0.66 -18.77
CA VAL A 159 6.38 0.05 -19.87
C VAL A 159 7.89 -0.08 -19.75
N ALA A 160 8.45 0.05 -18.55
CA ALA A 160 9.87 -0.13 -18.32
C ALA A 160 10.36 -1.55 -18.64
N ALA A 161 9.61 -2.59 -18.27
CA ALA A 161 9.99 -3.99 -18.46
C ALA A 161 9.81 -4.48 -19.91
N PHE A 162 8.76 -4.04 -20.60
CA PHE A 162 8.43 -4.54 -21.95
C PHE A 162 8.74 -3.58 -23.10
N GLY A 163 8.93 -2.29 -22.82
CA GLY A 163 9.29 -1.29 -23.83
C GLY A 163 8.29 -0.13 -23.94
N THR A 164 8.72 0.90 -24.66
CA THR A 164 8.00 2.18 -24.84
C THR A 164 7.10 2.20 -26.08
N SER A 165 6.91 1.06 -26.73
CA SER A 165 6.07 0.91 -27.93
C SER A 165 5.18 -0.34 -27.84
N GLY A 166 4.12 -0.37 -28.65
CA GLY A 166 3.18 -1.49 -28.68
C GLY A 166 2.16 -1.46 -27.54
N TRP A 167 1.87 -2.63 -26.97
CA TRP A 167 0.81 -2.78 -25.96
C TRP A 167 1.12 -2.14 -24.58
N PRO A 168 2.37 -2.05 -24.07
CA PRO A 168 2.59 -1.53 -22.71
C PRO A 168 2.15 -0.07 -22.51
N PRO A 169 2.50 0.89 -23.38
CA PRO A 169 2.00 2.26 -23.25
C PRO A 169 0.48 2.37 -23.40
N LEU A 170 -0.13 1.51 -24.24
CA LEU A 170 -1.60 1.45 -24.39
C LEU A 170 -2.25 0.92 -23.11
N LEU A 171 -1.68 -0.11 -22.48
CA LEU A 171 -2.14 -0.60 -21.19
C LEU A 171 -2.03 0.48 -20.12
N LEU A 172 -0.89 1.18 -20.03
CA LEU A 172 -0.70 2.28 -19.09
C LEU A 172 -1.75 3.38 -19.30
N ALA A 173 -1.89 3.88 -20.53
CA ALA A 173 -2.84 4.94 -20.85
C ALA A 173 -4.29 4.52 -20.56
N GLY A 174 -4.69 3.32 -20.98
CA GLY A 174 -6.02 2.77 -20.71
C GLY A 174 -6.29 2.59 -19.21
N SER A 175 -5.30 2.09 -18.47
CA SER A 175 -5.42 1.89 -17.02
C SER A 175 -5.54 3.20 -16.26
N VAL A 176 -4.75 4.21 -16.63
CA VAL A 176 -4.84 5.57 -16.04
C VAL A 176 -6.18 6.20 -16.38
N ALA A 177 -6.65 6.09 -17.63
CA ALA A 177 -7.95 6.61 -18.03
C ALA A 177 -9.09 5.97 -17.21
N VAL A 178 -9.07 4.65 -17.03
CA VAL A 178 -10.08 3.96 -16.21
C VAL A 178 -9.95 4.29 -14.73
N ALA A 179 -8.73 4.42 -14.20
CA ALA A 179 -8.51 4.77 -12.80
C ALA A 179 -9.00 6.19 -12.46
N LEU A 180 -8.85 7.15 -13.39
CA LEU A 180 -9.24 8.55 -13.20
C LEU A 180 -10.68 8.87 -13.61
N LEU A 181 -11.19 8.25 -14.68
CA LEU A 181 -12.46 8.59 -15.32
C LEU A 181 -13.50 7.47 -15.26
N GLY A 182 -13.09 6.27 -14.84
CA GLY A 182 -13.98 5.12 -14.78
C GLY A 182 -15.12 5.29 -13.77
N PRO A 183 -16.17 4.48 -13.86
CA PRO A 183 -17.29 4.55 -12.93
C PRO A 183 -16.82 4.19 -11.50
N HIS A 184 -16.90 5.16 -10.59
CA HIS A 184 -16.63 4.93 -9.16
C HIS A 184 -17.84 4.39 -8.39
N LYS A 185 -19.00 4.29 -9.05
CA LYS A 185 -20.21 3.66 -8.51
C LYS A 185 -20.18 2.15 -8.78
N GLY A 186 -20.56 1.35 -7.78
CA GLY A 186 -20.52 -0.10 -7.84
C GLY A 186 -19.20 -0.65 -7.30
N ARG A 187 -19.27 -1.22 -6.10
CA ARG A 187 -18.15 -1.86 -5.39
C ARG A 187 -18.52 -3.32 -5.11
N PRO A 188 -17.55 -4.25 -5.09
CA PRO A 188 -17.80 -5.60 -4.61
C PRO A 188 -18.21 -5.56 -3.12
N ASP A 189 -19.16 -6.40 -2.73
CA ASP A 189 -19.53 -6.61 -1.32
C ASP A 189 -18.68 -7.74 -0.72
N PHE A 190 -17.35 -7.64 -0.86
CA PHE A 190 -16.44 -8.61 -0.26
C PHE A 190 -16.40 -8.38 1.25
N LYS A 191 -16.60 -9.46 2.01
CA LYS A 191 -16.56 -9.43 3.48
C LYS A 191 -15.61 -10.46 4.03
N VAL A 192 -14.86 -10.06 5.04
CA VAL A 192 -14.05 -10.95 5.89
C VAL A 192 -14.48 -10.67 7.32
N ASN A 193 -14.80 -11.72 8.09
CA ASN A 193 -15.35 -11.59 9.45
C ASN A 193 -16.59 -10.66 9.55
N GLY A 194 -17.39 -10.59 8.49
CA GLY A 194 -18.58 -9.72 8.43
C GLY A 194 -18.30 -8.26 8.07
N GLU A 195 -17.03 -7.85 8.00
CA GLU A 195 -16.61 -6.48 7.70
C GLU A 195 -16.29 -6.29 6.22
N PRO A 196 -16.66 -5.15 5.61
CA PRO A 196 -16.36 -4.87 4.22
C PRO A 196 -14.85 -4.66 4.00
N VAL A 197 -14.29 -5.41 3.06
CA VAL A 197 -12.89 -5.33 2.63
C VAL A 197 -12.81 -4.78 1.21
N LEU A 198 -11.68 -4.15 0.87
CA LEU A 198 -11.42 -3.61 -0.48
C LEU A 198 -12.54 -2.67 -0.99
N PRO A 199 -12.72 -1.48 -0.39
CA PRO A 199 -13.76 -0.52 -0.77
C PRO A 199 -13.48 0.20 -2.12
N LEU A 200 -13.13 -0.56 -3.16
CA LEU A 200 -12.79 -0.10 -4.50
C LEU A 200 -13.96 -0.26 -5.46
N SER A 201 -14.03 0.59 -6.49
CA SER A 201 -14.96 0.35 -7.59
C SER A 201 -14.51 -0.85 -8.42
N TRP A 202 -15.47 -1.54 -9.06
CA TRP A 202 -15.17 -2.63 -9.98
C TRP A 202 -14.19 -2.23 -11.08
N SER A 203 -14.35 -1.03 -11.64
CA SER A 203 -13.46 -0.52 -12.69
C SER A 203 -11.99 -0.47 -12.23
N LEU A 204 -11.74 0.11 -11.06
CA LEU A 204 -10.40 0.28 -10.51
C LEU A 204 -9.80 -1.07 -10.10
N LEU A 205 -10.60 -1.95 -9.49
CA LEU A 205 -10.16 -3.30 -9.12
C LEU A 205 -9.71 -4.11 -10.35
N LEU A 206 -10.49 -4.06 -11.43
CA LEU A 206 -10.18 -4.82 -12.66
C LEU A 206 -8.90 -4.32 -13.31
N VAL A 207 -8.72 -3.01 -13.48
CA VAL A 207 -7.49 -2.49 -14.09
C VAL A 207 -6.28 -2.70 -13.19
N PHE A 208 -6.44 -2.59 -11.87
CA PHE A 208 -5.38 -2.94 -10.93
C PHE A 208 -4.98 -4.40 -11.09
N ALA A 209 -5.94 -5.34 -11.14
CA ALA A 209 -5.65 -6.77 -11.31
C ALA A 209 -4.92 -7.08 -12.62
N VAL A 210 -5.32 -6.47 -13.74
CA VAL A 210 -4.61 -6.62 -15.02
C VAL A 210 -3.17 -6.11 -14.92
N ASN A 211 -2.95 -4.96 -14.28
CA ASN A 211 -1.61 -4.41 -14.09
C ASN A 211 -0.77 -5.26 -13.14
N VAL A 212 -1.35 -5.88 -12.11
CA VAL A 212 -0.64 -6.85 -11.25
C VAL A 212 -0.13 -8.02 -12.08
N VAL A 213 -0.97 -8.61 -12.95
CA VAL A 213 -0.54 -9.72 -13.81
C VAL A 213 0.58 -9.29 -14.76
N ALA A 214 0.43 -8.16 -15.45
CA ALA A 214 1.46 -7.64 -16.34
C ALA A 214 2.77 -7.37 -15.60
N ASN A 215 2.68 -6.84 -14.38
CA ASN A 215 3.83 -6.55 -13.53
C ASN A 215 4.55 -7.82 -13.08
N LEU A 216 3.83 -8.86 -12.63
CA LEU A 216 4.44 -10.14 -12.26
C LEU A 216 5.22 -10.78 -13.42
N VAL A 217 4.68 -10.70 -14.65
CA VAL A 217 5.41 -11.14 -15.84
C VAL A 217 6.61 -10.22 -16.10
N GLY A 218 6.46 -8.91 -15.95
CA GLY A 218 7.55 -7.94 -16.09
C GLY A 218 8.70 -8.19 -15.12
N TYR A 219 8.44 -8.59 -13.88
CA TYR A 219 9.48 -8.99 -12.92
C TYR A 219 10.28 -10.20 -13.40
N ARG A 220 9.63 -11.16 -14.06
CA ARG A 220 10.34 -12.29 -14.68
C ARG A 220 11.22 -11.85 -15.84
N VAL A 221 10.73 -10.94 -16.68
CA VAL A 221 11.48 -10.44 -17.83
C VAL A 221 12.68 -9.62 -17.38
N LEU A 222 12.51 -8.73 -16.40
CA LEU A 222 13.57 -7.82 -15.97
C LEU A 222 14.66 -8.51 -15.14
N PHE A 223 14.27 -9.39 -14.21
CA PHE A 223 15.21 -9.99 -13.26
C PHE A 223 15.54 -11.46 -13.56
N GLY A 224 14.82 -12.13 -14.47
CA GLY A 224 14.97 -13.56 -14.71
C GLY A 224 16.40 -13.95 -15.10
N ASP A 225 16.99 -13.23 -16.04
CA ASP A 225 18.33 -13.52 -16.55
C ASP A 225 19.42 -13.24 -15.51
N ALA A 226 19.29 -12.13 -14.77
CA ALA A 226 20.23 -11.77 -13.70
C ALA A 226 20.25 -12.78 -12.55
N LEU A 227 19.12 -13.42 -12.27
CA LEU A 227 19.00 -14.43 -11.21
C LEU A 227 19.30 -15.85 -11.69
N ALA A 228 19.46 -16.08 -13.00
CA ALA A 228 19.83 -17.39 -13.53
C ALA A 228 21.21 -17.86 -13.05
N ALA A 229 22.07 -16.94 -12.58
CA ALA A 229 23.38 -17.24 -11.99
C ALA A 229 23.32 -17.68 -10.52
N LEU A 230 22.25 -17.37 -9.77
CA LEU A 230 22.16 -17.67 -8.33
C LEU A 230 22.22 -19.17 -7.99
N PRO A 231 21.62 -20.09 -8.77
CA PRO A 231 21.76 -21.53 -8.53
C PRO A 231 23.21 -22.00 -8.63
N ALA A 232 24.00 -21.42 -9.54
CA ALA A 232 25.42 -21.77 -9.69
C ALA A 232 26.26 -21.36 -8.47
N LEU A 233 25.79 -20.37 -7.70
CA LEU A 233 26.38 -19.91 -6.44
C LEU A 233 25.89 -20.70 -5.21
N GLY A 234 25.02 -21.70 -5.40
CA GLY A 234 24.52 -22.57 -4.33
C GLY A 234 23.51 -21.92 -3.37
N PHE A 235 23.06 -20.69 -3.65
CA PHE A 235 22.15 -19.98 -2.75
C PHE A 235 20.71 -20.49 -2.81
N ILE A 236 20.26 -20.97 -3.97
CA ILE A 236 18.86 -21.34 -4.21
C ILE A 236 18.81 -22.58 -5.12
N PRO A 237 17.93 -23.57 -4.84
CA PRO A 237 17.69 -24.68 -5.75
C PRO A 237 17.31 -24.19 -7.16
N GLN A 238 17.83 -24.83 -8.20
CA GLN A 238 17.59 -24.41 -9.58
C GLN A 238 16.11 -24.37 -9.96
N ALA A 239 15.29 -25.26 -9.38
CA ALA A 239 13.84 -25.28 -9.56
C ALA A 239 13.13 -24.02 -9.00
N LEU A 240 13.72 -23.37 -7.99
CA LEU A 240 13.15 -22.19 -7.33
C LEU A 240 13.62 -20.87 -7.94
N ALA A 241 14.77 -20.85 -8.63
CA ALA A 241 15.38 -19.65 -9.20
C ALA A 241 14.42 -18.80 -10.06
N PRO A 242 13.59 -19.40 -10.94
CA PRO A 242 12.66 -18.61 -11.73
C PRO A 242 11.66 -17.85 -10.85
N TRP A 243 11.27 -18.37 -9.68
CA TRP A 243 10.24 -17.81 -8.82
C TRP A 243 10.73 -16.68 -7.92
N VAL A 244 12.05 -16.55 -7.73
CA VAL A 244 12.67 -15.56 -6.85
C VAL A 244 12.28 -14.10 -7.16
N PRO A 245 12.25 -13.64 -8.43
CA PRO A 245 11.80 -12.29 -8.77
C PRO A 245 10.39 -11.97 -8.25
N LEU A 246 9.53 -12.98 -8.12
CA LEU A 246 8.14 -12.79 -7.72
C LEU A 246 7.99 -12.61 -6.21
N LEU A 247 8.99 -13.01 -5.41
CA LEU A 247 8.89 -12.92 -3.96
C LEU A 247 8.72 -11.47 -3.48
N ALA A 248 9.39 -10.51 -4.12
CA ALA A 248 9.26 -9.09 -3.78
C ALA A 248 7.83 -8.56 -3.99
N PRO A 249 7.24 -8.59 -5.21
CA PRO A 249 5.88 -8.09 -5.43
C PRO A 249 4.83 -8.92 -4.70
N LEU A 250 5.01 -10.23 -4.54
CA LEU A 250 4.08 -11.07 -3.78
C LEU A 250 4.11 -10.77 -2.28
N ALA A 251 5.27 -10.48 -1.70
CA ALA A 251 5.37 -10.05 -0.31
C ALA A 251 4.70 -8.69 -0.11
N VAL A 252 4.92 -7.71 -1.00
CA VAL A 252 4.20 -6.42 -0.95
C VAL A 252 2.68 -6.63 -1.02
N ALA A 253 2.21 -7.43 -1.98
CA ALA A 253 0.79 -7.74 -2.14
C ALA A 253 0.22 -8.48 -0.92
N ALA A 254 0.97 -9.42 -0.34
CA ALA A 254 0.58 -10.13 0.87
C ALA A 254 0.46 -9.19 2.07
N GLY A 255 1.39 -8.24 2.23
CA GLY A 255 1.29 -7.20 3.25
C GLY A 255 0.00 -6.40 3.12
N GLY A 256 -0.29 -5.87 1.94
CA GLY A 256 -1.55 -5.13 1.68
C GLY A 256 -2.81 -5.98 1.88
N ALA A 257 -2.78 -7.27 1.52
CA ALA A 257 -3.89 -8.19 1.75
C ALA A 257 -4.09 -8.47 3.25
N VAL A 258 -3.03 -8.68 4.03
CA VAL A 258 -3.12 -8.89 5.48
C VAL A 258 -3.68 -7.63 6.16
N GLU A 259 -3.25 -6.43 5.75
CA GLU A 259 -3.80 -5.18 6.26
C GLU A 259 -5.31 -5.07 5.94
N GLY A 260 -5.66 -5.06 4.65
CA GLY A 260 -7.02 -4.77 4.21
C GLY A 260 -8.04 -5.87 4.51
N ALA A 261 -7.60 -7.13 4.68
CA ALA A 261 -8.49 -8.26 4.94
C ALA A 261 -8.44 -8.76 6.38
N VAL A 262 -7.28 -8.78 7.03
CA VAL A 262 -7.13 -9.35 8.39
C VAL A 262 -7.13 -8.24 9.43
N ALA A 263 -6.25 -7.25 9.32
CA ALA A 263 -6.15 -6.18 10.31
C ALA A 263 -7.45 -5.37 10.38
N GLU A 264 -8.00 -4.99 9.22
CA GLU A 264 -9.24 -4.20 9.13
C GLU A 264 -10.53 -4.97 9.40
N SER A 265 -10.51 -6.31 9.47
CA SER A 265 -11.69 -7.11 9.84
C SER A 265 -11.66 -7.65 11.26
N THR A 266 -10.46 -7.78 11.84
CA THR A 266 -10.27 -8.19 13.23
C THR A 266 -10.04 -7.01 14.17
N PHE A 267 -9.77 -5.82 13.61
CA PHE A 267 -9.43 -4.59 14.32
C PHE A 267 -8.25 -4.78 15.28
N ASN A 268 -7.30 -5.61 14.84
CA ASN A 268 -6.13 -5.98 15.62
C ASN A 268 -4.88 -5.21 15.16
N GLN A 269 -4.37 -4.36 16.05
CA GLN A 269 -3.20 -3.53 15.75
C GLN A 269 -1.92 -4.35 15.51
N TRP A 270 -1.79 -5.56 16.07
CA TRP A 270 -0.65 -6.42 15.76
C TRP A 270 -0.71 -6.98 14.35
N TRP A 271 -1.90 -7.33 13.84
CA TRP A 271 -2.04 -7.70 12.44
C TRP A 271 -1.73 -6.51 11.53
N HIS A 272 -2.10 -5.30 11.93
CA HIS A 272 -1.73 -4.07 11.20
C HIS A 272 -0.20 -3.88 11.14
N PHE A 273 0.49 -4.05 12.27
CA PHE A 273 1.95 -4.01 12.32
C PHE A 273 2.60 -5.10 11.45
N ILE A 274 2.14 -6.35 11.58
CA ILE A 274 2.65 -7.50 10.82
C ILE A 274 2.46 -7.29 9.32
N ALA A 275 1.33 -6.75 8.88
CA ALA A 275 1.09 -6.43 7.48
C ALA A 275 2.19 -5.52 6.91
N PHE A 276 2.57 -4.49 7.66
CA PHE A 276 3.66 -3.58 7.27
C PHE A 276 5.04 -4.20 7.36
N VAL A 277 5.29 -5.13 8.28
CA VAL A 277 6.54 -5.93 8.28
C VAL A 277 6.66 -6.74 6.99
N ILE A 278 5.60 -7.41 6.57
CA ILE A 278 5.57 -8.20 5.33
C ILE A 278 5.78 -7.28 4.11
N LEU A 279 5.10 -6.13 4.09
CA LEU A 279 5.25 -5.13 3.02
C LEU A 279 6.69 -4.61 2.92
N LEU A 280 7.29 -4.23 4.06
CA LEU A 280 8.68 -3.77 4.12
C LEU A 280 9.67 -4.87 3.71
N ALA A 281 9.42 -6.12 4.08
CA ALA A 281 10.22 -7.24 3.61
C ALA A 281 10.15 -7.35 2.08
N GLY A 282 8.98 -7.16 1.48
CA GLY A 282 8.81 -7.09 0.03
C GLY A 282 9.58 -5.94 -0.62
N LEU A 283 9.55 -4.73 -0.05
CA LEU A 283 10.36 -3.60 -0.50
C LEU A 283 11.87 -3.86 -0.37
N GLY A 284 12.29 -4.49 0.73
CA GLY A 284 13.69 -4.90 0.93
C GLY A 284 14.14 -5.91 -0.13
N LEU A 285 13.32 -6.94 -0.39
CA LEU A 285 13.56 -7.89 -1.47
C LEU A 285 13.61 -7.21 -2.83
N HIS A 286 12.79 -6.18 -3.07
CA HIS A 286 12.83 -5.40 -4.31
C HIS A 286 14.19 -4.71 -4.49
N GLY A 287 14.74 -4.12 -3.44
CA GLY A 287 16.09 -3.55 -3.48
C GLY A 287 17.17 -4.60 -3.69
N VAL A 288 17.05 -5.77 -3.07
CA VAL A 288 17.96 -6.92 -3.30
C VAL A 288 17.94 -7.35 -4.77
N LEU A 289 16.78 -7.39 -5.42
CA LEU A 289 16.68 -7.73 -6.84
C LEU A 289 17.46 -6.75 -7.73
N TYR A 290 17.37 -5.45 -7.47
CA TYR A 290 18.19 -4.47 -8.20
C TYR A 290 19.67 -4.56 -7.86
N TRP A 291 20.02 -4.83 -6.60
CA TRP A 291 21.40 -5.05 -6.22
C TRP A 291 22.01 -6.24 -6.96
N LEU A 292 21.27 -7.33 -7.10
CA LEU A 292 21.67 -8.50 -7.89
C LEU A 292 21.80 -8.17 -9.38
N LEU A 293 20.87 -7.39 -9.94
CA LEU A 293 20.91 -6.93 -11.34
C LEU A 293 22.21 -6.15 -11.65
N VAL A 294 22.67 -5.35 -10.70
CA VAL A 294 23.89 -4.52 -10.81
C VAL A 294 25.17 -5.31 -10.55
N SER A 295 25.09 -6.43 -9.84
CA SER A 295 26.25 -7.24 -9.42
C SER A 295 26.53 -8.44 -10.33
N ALA A 296 25.58 -8.80 -11.20
CA ALA A 296 25.72 -9.82 -12.23
C ALA A 296 26.51 -9.30 -13.44
#